data_AF-A0A2E2KKI0-F1
#
_entry.id   AF-A0A2E2KKI0-F1
#
_cell.length_a   1.000
_cell.length_b   1.000
_cell.length_c   1.000
_cell.angle_alpha   90.00
_cell.angle_beta   90.00
_cell.angle_gamma   90.00
#
_symmetry.space_group_name_H-M   'P 1'
#
loop_
_entity.id
_entity.type
_entity.pdbx_description
1 polymer ?
#
loop_
_entity_poly.entity_id
_entity_poly.type
_entity_poly.pdbx_seq_one_letter_code
_entity_poly.pdbx_strand_id
1 'polypeptide(L)'
;MDINQINCLVREVINKENAAQWFSSNDHRAFSQSLIGPLNEHDIVASILVDVIDELLQRKAEDMFADYRVGEGVTILEKGHSIPATVINHEDKYKVVVQLDKIAADGHFERDQQGEQINFHCSHDSVYVHFEGRSLSRLIQGRRFIDYSPEHLEHELERLDTKSATAI
;
A
#
# COMPACT_ATOMS: atom_id res chain seq x y z
N MET A 1 19.68 11.39 -15.94
CA MET A 1 19.49 11.42 -14.47
C MET A 1 19.83 10.04 -13.97
N ASP A 2 20.56 9.91 -12.87
CA ASP A 2 20.84 8.59 -12.28
C ASP A 2 19.77 8.18 -11.24
N ILE A 3 19.82 6.91 -10.82
CA ILE A 3 18.84 6.34 -9.88
C ILE A 3 18.84 7.05 -8.51
N ASN A 4 19.98 7.59 -8.09
CA ASN A 4 20.09 8.28 -6.80
C ASN A 4 19.41 9.65 -6.89
N GLN A 5 19.58 10.35 -8.00
CA GLN A 5 18.90 11.61 -8.28
C GLN A 5 17.38 11.43 -8.35
N ILE A 6 16.89 10.36 -9.00
CA ILE A 6 15.47 10.00 -9.01
C ILE A 6 14.96 9.77 -7.59
N ASN A 7 15.69 9.00 -6.78
CA ASN A 7 15.30 8.71 -5.41
C ASN A 7 15.25 9.97 -4.53
N CYS A 8 16.19 10.90 -4.69
CA CYS A 8 16.18 12.17 -3.98
C CYS A 8 14.95 13.01 -4.36
N LEU A 9 14.66 13.14 -5.66
CA LEU A 9 13.50 13.88 -6.15
C LEU A 9 12.18 13.28 -5.61
N VAL A 10 12.02 11.96 -5.70
CA VAL A 10 10.83 11.29 -5.17
C VAL A 10 10.67 11.57 -3.68
N ARG A 11 11.74 11.50 -2.89
CA ARG A 11 11.67 11.77 -1.44
C ARG A 11 11.29 13.22 -1.12
N GLU A 12 11.77 14.16 -1.93
CA GLU A 12 11.46 15.58 -1.77
C GLU A 12 9.99 15.88 -2.11
N VAL A 13 9.51 15.31 -3.21
CA VAL A 13 8.17 15.56 -3.75
C VAL A 13 7.07 14.83 -2.96
N ILE A 14 7.32 13.61 -2.49
CA ILE A 14 6.31 12.78 -1.81
C ILE A 14 6.23 13.14 -0.32
N ASN A 15 5.64 14.30 -0.02
CA ASN A 15 5.43 14.82 1.34
C ASN A 15 3.95 15.11 1.64
N LYS A 16 3.63 15.46 2.90
CA LYS A 16 2.23 15.67 3.35
C LYS A 16 1.57 16.88 2.68
N GLU A 17 2.33 17.94 2.44
CA GLU A 17 1.81 19.16 1.83
C GLU A 17 1.43 18.91 0.37
N ASN A 18 2.34 18.30 -0.39
CA ASN A 18 2.10 17.96 -1.79
C ASN A 18 0.96 16.95 -1.95
N ALA A 19 0.84 15.96 -1.05
CA ALA A 19 -0.28 15.02 -1.08
C ALA A 19 -1.64 15.70 -0.83
N ALA A 20 -1.70 16.68 0.08
CA ALA A 20 -2.91 17.46 0.33
C ALA A 20 -3.29 18.36 -0.86
N GLN A 21 -2.30 18.97 -1.51
CA GLN A 21 -2.50 19.77 -2.71
C GLN A 21 -2.92 18.90 -3.91
N TRP A 22 -2.28 17.75 -4.10
CA TRP A 22 -2.63 16.75 -5.11
C TRP A 22 -4.09 16.33 -4.97
N PHE A 23 -4.54 15.98 -3.76
CA PHE A 23 -5.92 15.57 -3.47
C PHE A 23 -6.97 16.65 -3.81
N SER A 24 -6.57 17.92 -3.73
CA SER A 24 -7.43 19.07 -4.01
C SER A 24 -7.31 19.56 -5.46
N SER A 25 -6.43 18.97 -6.26
CA SER A 25 -6.15 19.42 -7.62
C SER A 25 -7.19 18.87 -8.61
N ASN A 26 -7.53 19.64 -9.64
CA ASN A 26 -8.44 19.18 -10.70
C ASN A 26 -7.72 18.34 -11.77
N ASP A 27 -6.41 18.54 -11.90
CA ASP A 27 -5.55 17.83 -12.85
C ASP A 27 -4.31 17.31 -12.12
N HIS A 28 -4.43 16.07 -11.66
CA HIS A 28 -3.43 15.39 -10.83
C HIS A 28 -2.11 15.22 -11.60
N ARG A 29 -2.20 14.89 -12.89
CA ARG A 29 -1.03 14.65 -13.73
C ARG A 29 -0.26 15.95 -13.98
N ALA A 30 -0.96 17.04 -14.27
CA ALA A 30 -0.34 18.35 -14.42
C ALA A 30 0.30 18.83 -13.11
N PHE A 31 -0.36 18.58 -11.96
CA PHE A 31 0.22 18.87 -10.65
C PHE A 31 1.51 18.07 -10.42
N SER A 32 1.48 16.76 -10.62
CA SER A 32 2.65 15.86 -10.51
C SER A 32 3.80 16.28 -11.44
N GLN A 33 3.48 16.71 -12.67
CA GLN A 33 4.47 17.26 -13.61
C GLN A 33 5.07 18.59 -13.13
N SER A 34 4.29 19.44 -12.46
CA SER A 34 4.79 20.71 -11.93
C SER A 34 5.81 20.53 -10.80
N LEU A 35 5.69 19.45 -10.02
CA LEU A 35 6.58 19.16 -8.90
C LEU A 35 7.97 18.67 -9.33
N ILE A 36 8.04 17.96 -10.45
CA ILE A 36 9.32 17.48 -11.01
C ILE A 36 10.06 18.56 -11.81
N GLY A 37 9.33 19.58 -12.28
CA GLY A 37 9.87 20.65 -13.11
C GLY A 37 10.40 20.18 -14.47
N PRO A 38 11.12 21.04 -15.20
CA PRO A 38 11.73 20.66 -16.48
C PRO A 38 12.88 19.67 -16.26
N LEU A 39 12.77 18.49 -16.87
CA LEU A 39 13.80 17.47 -16.84
C LEU A 39 14.61 17.50 -18.13
N ASN A 40 15.93 17.39 -18.03
CA ASN A 40 16.81 17.18 -19.18
C ASN A 40 16.90 15.68 -19.53
N GLU A 41 15.75 15.04 -19.68
CA GLU A 41 15.61 13.60 -19.97
C GLU A 41 14.75 13.38 -21.20
N HIS A 42 14.77 12.17 -21.72
CA HIS A 42 13.89 11.75 -22.79
C HIS A 42 12.41 11.80 -22.33
N ASP A 43 11.49 12.22 -23.20
CA ASP A 43 10.06 12.42 -22.88
C ASP A 43 9.41 11.19 -22.22
N ILE A 44 9.77 9.98 -22.68
CA ILE A 44 9.29 8.72 -22.09
C ILE A 44 9.70 8.59 -20.61
N VAL A 45 10.95 8.92 -20.28
CA VAL A 45 11.46 8.85 -18.90
C VAL A 45 10.74 9.87 -18.03
N ALA A 46 10.56 11.09 -18.54
CA ALA A 46 9.79 12.12 -17.86
C ALA A 46 8.34 11.68 -17.62
N SER A 47 7.67 11.10 -18.62
CA SER A 47 6.30 10.58 -18.48
C SER A 47 6.21 9.49 -17.42
N ILE A 48 7.12 8.50 -17.44
CA ILE A 48 7.14 7.43 -16.43
C ILE A 48 7.31 8.03 -15.03
N LEU A 49 8.20 9.02 -14.88
CA LEU A 49 8.43 9.64 -13.59
C LEU A 49 7.23 10.44 -13.09
N VAL A 50 6.51 11.15 -13.99
CA VAL A 50 5.24 11.79 -13.65
C VAL A 50 4.25 10.76 -13.14
N ASP A 51 4.07 9.64 -13.86
CA ASP A 51 3.10 8.62 -13.49
C ASP A 51 3.46 7.97 -12.13
N VAL A 52 4.76 7.75 -11.87
CA VAL A 52 5.25 7.27 -10.57
C VAL A 52 4.97 8.27 -9.44
N ILE A 53 5.25 9.56 -9.66
CA ILE A 53 4.98 10.60 -8.65
C ILE A 53 3.48 10.71 -8.38
N ASP A 54 2.66 10.68 -9.43
CA ASP A 54 1.21 10.74 -9.34
C ASP A 54 0.64 9.60 -8.50
N GLU A 55 1.07 8.37 -8.79
CA GLU A 55 0.67 7.18 -8.03
C GLU A 55 1.12 7.26 -6.56
N LEU A 56 2.35 7.73 -6.30
CA LEU A 56 2.85 7.83 -4.92
C LEU A 56 2.14 8.94 -4.12
N LEU A 57 1.81 10.07 -4.75
CA LEU A 57 1.00 11.12 -4.14
C LEU A 57 -0.43 10.66 -3.89
N GLN A 58 -1.03 9.95 -4.84
CA GLN A 58 -2.33 9.33 -4.67
C GLN A 58 -2.37 8.45 -3.43
N ARG A 59 -1.44 7.49 -3.34
CA ARG A 59 -1.38 6.57 -2.21
C ARG A 59 -1.21 7.31 -0.89
N LYS A 60 -0.35 8.34 -0.86
CA LYS A 60 -0.12 9.15 0.34
C LYS A 60 -1.35 9.98 0.73
N ALA A 61 -2.06 10.53 -0.24
CA ALA A 61 -3.30 11.27 -0.02
C ALA A 61 -4.40 10.33 0.49
N GLU A 62 -4.57 9.16 -0.13
CA GLU A 62 -5.49 8.12 0.32
C GLU A 62 -5.21 7.74 1.77
N ASP A 63 -3.95 7.52 2.15
CA ASP A 63 -3.60 7.19 3.54
C ASP A 63 -3.89 8.36 4.51
N MET A 64 -3.62 9.61 4.09
CA MET A 64 -3.86 10.81 4.89
C MET A 64 -5.35 11.12 5.13
N PHE A 65 -6.19 10.84 4.13
CA PHE A 65 -7.61 11.20 4.13
C PHE A 65 -8.54 9.98 4.21
N ALA A 66 -8.00 8.78 4.45
CA ALA A 66 -8.79 7.59 4.61
C ALA A 66 -9.72 7.73 5.82
N ASP A 67 -11.02 7.63 5.56
CA ASP A 67 -12.08 7.56 6.57
C ASP A 67 -12.51 6.11 6.74
N TYR A 68 -11.74 5.37 7.53
CA TYR A 68 -12.08 3.99 7.89
C TYR A 68 -13.24 4.00 8.88
N ARG A 69 -14.29 3.20 8.65
CA ARG A 69 -15.42 3.10 9.58
C ARG A 69 -15.32 1.86 10.46
N VAL A 70 -15.78 1.96 11.71
CA VAL A 70 -15.91 0.77 12.57
C VAL A 70 -16.80 -0.28 11.91
N GLY A 71 -16.30 -1.51 11.83
CA GLY A 71 -16.93 -2.65 11.15
C GLY A 71 -16.53 -2.79 9.68
N GLU A 72 -15.82 -1.82 9.11
CA GLU A 72 -15.31 -1.91 7.75
C GLU A 72 -14.21 -2.98 7.63
N GLY A 73 -14.27 -3.74 6.54
CA GLY A 73 -13.23 -4.68 6.18
C GLY A 73 -12.08 -3.98 5.46
N VAL A 74 -10.86 -4.23 5.91
CA VAL A 74 -9.64 -3.62 5.39
C VAL A 74 -8.60 -4.71 5.10
N THR A 75 -7.56 -4.34 4.37
CA THR A 75 -6.41 -5.19 4.07
C THR A 75 -5.16 -4.50 4.57
N ILE A 76 -4.38 -5.20 5.37
CA ILE A 76 -3.05 -4.80 5.80
C ILE A 76 -2.05 -5.32 4.77
N LEU A 77 -1.24 -4.43 4.21
CA LEU A 77 -0.09 -4.83 3.41
C LEU A 77 1.16 -4.96 4.28
N GLU A 78 1.74 -6.15 4.36
CA GLU A 78 2.97 -6.41 5.11
C GLU A 78 3.93 -7.27 4.27
N LYS A 79 5.10 -6.73 3.88
CA LYS A 79 6.16 -7.48 3.16
C LYS A 79 5.67 -8.27 1.94
N GLY A 80 4.68 -7.74 1.21
CA GLY A 80 4.08 -8.42 0.06
C GLY A 80 2.87 -9.31 0.40
N HIS A 81 2.51 -9.48 1.66
CA HIS A 81 1.29 -10.15 2.09
C HIS A 81 0.14 -9.16 2.15
N SER A 82 -1.03 -9.61 1.70
CA SER A 82 -2.31 -8.94 1.94
C SER A 82 -3.03 -9.70 3.04
N ILE A 83 -3.16 -9.10 4.22
CA ILE A 83 -3.76 -9.71 5.40
C ILE A 83 -5.13 -9.05 5.63
N PRO A 84 -6.25 -9.80 5.54
CA PRO A 84 -7.57 -9.25 5.82
C PRO A 84 -7.70 -8.90 7.30
N ALA A 85 -8.36 -7.77 7.57
CA ALA A 85 -8.64 -7.30 8.91
C ALA A 85 -9.96 -6.54 8.95
N THR A 86 -10.45 -6.27 10.14
CA THR A 86 -11.66 -5.49 10.38
C THR A 86 -11.35 -4.32 11.29
N VAL A 87 -11.82 -3.12 10.96
CA VAL A 87 -11.72 -1.94 11.83
C VAL A 87 -12.63 -2.14 13.03
N ILE A 88 -12.08 -2.07 14.24
CA ILE A 88 -12.85 -2.31 15.47
C ILE A 88 -13.00 -1.07 16.34
N ASN A 89 -12.10 -0.09 16.22
CA ASN A 89 -12.16 1.14 17.00
C ASN A 89 -11.31 2.26 16.38
N HIS A 90 -11.58 3.50 16.82
CA HIS A 90 -10.70 4.66 16.62
C HIS A 90 -10.21 5.12 18.00
N GLU A 91 -8.89 5.11 18.22
CA GLU A 91 -8.33 5.73 19.44
C GLU A 91 -8.38 7.25 19.34
N ASP A 92 -8.07 7.79 18.16
CA ASP A 92 -8.15 9.21 17.84
C ASP A 92 -8.33 9.41 16.33
N LYS A 93 -8.34 10.67 15.87
CA LYS A 93 -8.52 11.04 14.45
C LYS A 93 -7.43 10.54 13.49
N TYR A 94 -6.32 10.02 14.01
CA TYR A 94 -5.17 9.54 13.24
C TYR A 94 -4.82 8.09 13.56
N LYS A 95 -5.52 7.45 14.49
CA LYS A 95 -5.24 6.09 14.94
C LYS A 95 -6.46 5.20 14.81
N VAL A 96 -6.28 4.14 14.04
CA VAL A 96 -7.30 3.12 13.80
C VAL A 96 -6.82 1.82 14.40
N VAL A 97 -7.70 1.17 15.15
CA VAL A 97 -7.47 -0.17 15.68
C VAL A 97 -8.14 -1.16 14.75
N VAL A 98 -7.35 -2.06 14.18
CA VAL A 98 -7.82 -3.14 13.32
C VAL A 98 -7.59 -4.47 14.02
N GLN A 99 -8.49 -5.42 13.76
CA GLN A 99 -8.40 -6.78 14.24
C GLN A 99 -8.18 -7.71 13.06
N LEU A 100 -7.16 -8.57 13.13
CA LEU A 100 -6.90 -9.54 12.07
C LEU A 100 -8.10 -10.49 11.92
N ASP A 101 -8.51 -10.71 10.68
CA ASP A 101 -9.55 -11.67 10.36
C ASP A 101 -8.95 -13.09 10.37
N LYS A 102 -9.76 -14.09 10.71
CA LYS A 102 -9.36 -15.49 10.66
C LYS A 102 -9.42 -15.97 9.23
N ILE A 103 -8.32 -16.58 8.76
CA ILE A 103 -8.20 -17.14 7.42
C ILE A 103 -8.36 -18.66 7.54
N ALA A 104 -9.35 -19.21 6.84
CA ALA A 104 -9.54 -20.64 6.70
C ALA A 104 -8.56 -21.23 5.67
N ALA A 105 -8.34 -22.55 5.74
CA ALA A 105 -7.40 -23.25 4.87
C ALA A 105 -7.75 -23.19 3.38
N ASP A 106 -8.99 -22.87 3.04
CA ASP A 106 -9.48 -22.66 1.66
C ASP A 106 -9.33 -21.20 1.19
N GLY A 107 -8.74 -20.33 2.01
CA GLY A 107 -8.54 -18.90 1.72
C GLY A 107 -9.76 -18.03 2.01
N HIS A 108 -10.87 -18.60 2.51
CA HIS A 108 -11.99 -17.80 3.00
C HIS A 108 -11.60 -17.08 4.29
N PHE A 109 -12.00 -15.82 4.46
CA PHE A 109 -11.76 -15.05 5.67
C PHE A 109 -13.06 -14.66 6.37
N GLU A 110 -13.05 -14.73 7.70
CA GLU A 110 -14.15 -14.33 8.56
C GLU A 110 -13.65 -13.41 9.68
N ARG A 111 -14.50 -12.50 10.15
CA ARG A 111 -14.15 -11.61 11.25
C ARG A 111 -13.86 -12.44 12.51
N ASP A 112 -12.64 -12.34 13.02
CA ASP A 112 -12.26 -13.00 14.27
C ASP A 112 -12.43 -12.02 15.43
N GLN A 113 -13.36 -12.30 16.35
CA GLN A 113 -13.57 -11.45 17.53
C GLN A 113 -12.44 -11.57 18.56
N GLN A 114 -11.58 -12.58 18.43
CA GLN A 114 -10.43 -12.86 19.29
C GLN A 114 -9.10 -12.69 18.55
N GLY A 115 -9.14 -12.22 17.30
CA GLY A 115 -7.96 -11.98 16.47
C GLY A 115 -7.04 -10.93 17.09
N GLU A 116 -5.77 -10.97 16.69
CA GLU A 116 -4.75 -10.00 17.09
C GLU A 116 -5.20 -8.58 16.72
N GLN A 117 -4.99 -7.64 17.63
CA GLN A 117 -5.31 -6.23 17.43
C GLN A 117 -4.04 -5.46 17.09
N ILE A 118 -4.14 -4.65 16.05
CA ILE A 118 -3.04 -3.84 15.53
C ILE A 118 -3.49 -2.39 15.51
N ASN A 119 -2.66 -1.51 16.07
CA ASN A 119 -2.87 -0.07 16.01
C ASN A 119 -2.14 0.50 14.79
N PHE A 120 -2.88 1.21 13.94
CA PHE A 120 -2.36 1.83 12.72
C PHE A 120 -2.45 3.36 12.81
N HIS A 121 -1.37 4.06 12.47
CA HIS A 121 -1.31 5.51 12.49
C HIS A 121 -1.43 6.06 11.06
N CYS A 122 -2.65 6.40 10.65
CA CYS A 122 -2.99 6.89 9.31
C CYS A 122 -2.17 8.10 8.83
N SER A 123 -1.61 8.89 9.75
CA SER A 123 -0.83 10.09 9.42
C SER A 123 0.70 9.93 9.46
N HIS A 124 1.21 8.78 9.92
CA HIS A 124 2.65 8.55 10.13
C HIS A 124 3.16 7.27 9.45
N ASP A 125 2.30 6.28 9.25
CA ASP A 125 2.65 5.04 8.59
C ASP A 125 2.73 5.29 7.08
N SER A 126 3.94 5.65 6.67
CA SER A 126 4.30 6.05 5.32
C SER A 126 4.05 4.91 4.33
N VAL A 127 3.53 5.26 3.14
CA VAL A 127 3.38 4.39 1.97
C VAL A 127 4.57 3.46 1.71
N TYR A 128 5.82 3.79 2.06
CA TYR A 128 6.97 2.89 2.05
C TYR A 128 8.14 3.56 2.77
N VAL A 129 8.44 3.26 4.05
CA VAL A 129 9.82 3.36 4.60
C VAL A 129 9.98 2.43 5.83
N HIS A 130 10.92 1.48 5.74
CA HIS A 130 11.52 0.81 6.90
C HIS A 130 12.25 1.83 7.79
N PHE A 131 11.71 2.14 8.95
CA PHE A 131 12.51 2.57 10.11
C PHE A 131 11.82 2.01 11.36
N GLU A 132 12.60 1.36 12.22
CA GLU A 132 12.20 0.87 13.56
C GLU A 132 11.46 -0.48 13.68
N GLY A 133 11.70 -1.43 12.76
CA GLY A 133 11.47 -2.86 13.05
C GLY A 133 10.01 -3.30 13.20
N ARG A 134 9.03 -2.46 12.86
CA ARG A 134 7.62 -2.85 12.65
C ARG A 134 7.26 -2.59 11.19
N SER A 135 6.83 -3.62 10.47
CA SER A 135 6.73 -3.64 9.00
C SER A 135 5.27 -3.64 8.51
N LEU A 136 4.47 -2.68 8.98
CA LEU A 136 3.11 -2.51 8.46
C LEU A 136 3.15 -1.40 7.41
N SER A 137 2.76 -1.73 6.18
CA SER A 137 3.07 -0.91 5.00
C SER A 137 1.89 -0.04 4.57
N ARG A 138 0.64 -0.49 4.81
CA ARG A 138 -0.57 0.24 4.41
C ARG A 138 -1.84 -0.42 4.93
N LEU A 139 -2.88 0.37 5.20
CA LEU A 139 -4.27 -0.09 5.23
C LEU A 139 -4.95 0.23 3.89
N ILE A 140 -5.68 -0.72 3.33
CA ILE A 140 -6.46 -0.54 2.09
C ILE A 140 -7.90 -0.92 2.37
N GLN A 141 -8.85 -0.16 1.83
CA GLN A 141 -10.27 -0.50 1.92
C GLN A 141 -10.60 -1.80 1.20
N GLY A 142 -11.48 -2.59 1.81
CA GLY A 142 -11.87 -3.92 1.35
C GLY A 142 -10.96 -5.01 1.91
N ARG A 143 -11.49 -6.23 1.97
CA ARG A 143 -10.77 -7.41 2.43
C ARG A 143 -10.18 -8.17 1.24
N ARG A 144 -8.88 -8.40 1.28
CA ARG A 144 -8.15 -9.22 0.32
C ARG A 144 -7.16 -10.07 1.08
N PHE A 145 -7.10 -11.35 0.73
CA PHE A 145 -6.03 -12.22 1.14
C PHE A 145 -5.25 -12.64 -0.10
N ILE A 146 -3.96 -12.30 -0.11
CA ILE A 146 -3.02 -12.75 -1.13
C ILE A 146 -1.69 -12.97 -0.43
N ASP A 147 -1.18 -14.19 -0.51
CA ASP A 147 0.12 -14.57 0.00
C ASP A 147 1.12 -14.59 -1.16
N TYR A 148 2.11 -13.70 -1.12
CA TYR A 148 3.22 -13.66 -2.07
C TYR A 148 4.54 -13.98 -1.37
N SER A 149 4.52 -14.65 -0.21
CA SER A 149 5.75 -15.12 0.42
C SER A 149 6.56 -15.97 -0.57
N PRO A 150 7.90 -15.86 -0.57
CA PRO A 150 8.76 -16.75 -1.36
C PRO A 150 8.39 -18.23 -1.16
N GLU A 151 8.06 -18.61 0.08
CA GLU A 151 7.66 -19.96 0.45
C GLU A 151 6.31 -20.37 -0.19
N HIS A 152 5.31 -19.49 -0.17
CA HIS A 152 4.02 -19.74 -0.84
C HIS A 152 4.18 -19.82 -2.36
N LEU A 153 4.99 -18.92 -2.94
CA LEU A 153 5.28 -18.90 -4.37
C LEU A 153 6.02 -20.16 -4.82
N GLU A 154 7.02 -20.62 -4.05
CA GLU A 154 7.72 -21.89 -4.29
C GLU A 154 6.74 -23.07 -4.26
N HIS A 155 5.89 -23.15 -3.24
CA HIS A 155 4.89 -24.22 -3.13
C HIS A 155 3.85 -24.19 -4.27
N GLU A 156 3.37 -23.01 -4.68
CA GLU A 156 2.44 -22.90 -5.81
C GLU A 156 3.10 -23.25 -7.15
N LEU A 157 4.38 -22.90 -7.35
CA LEU A 157 5.16 -23.32 -8.52
C LEU A 157 5.30 -24.85 -8.56
N GLU A 158 5.66 -25.48 -7.45
CA GLU A 158 5.72 -26.95 -7.34
C GLU A 158 4.38 -27.64 -7.65
N ARG A 159 3.27 -27.04 -7.20
CA ARG A 159 1.91 -27.53 -7.46
C ARG A 159 1.52 -27.42 -8.94
N LEU A 160 1.95 -26.37 -9.63
CA LEU A 160 1.69 -26.18 -11.06
C LEU A 160 2.51 -27.15 -11.92
N ASP A 161 3.75 -27.42 -11.53
CA ASP A 161 4.62 -28.39 -12.20
C ASP A 161 4.09 -29.83 -12.06
N THR A 162 3.60 -30.21 -10.87
CA THR A 162 2.98 -31.53 -10.64
C THR A 162 1.65 -31.71 -11.37
N LYS A 163 0.81 -30.67 -11.49
CA LYS A 163 -0.40 -30.72 -12.31
C LYS A 163 -0.09 -30.90 -13.80
N SER A 164 0.98 -30.29 -14.27
CA SER A 164 1.45 -30.44 -15.66
C SER A 164 1.98 -31.86 -15.94
N ALA A 165 2.58 -32.52 -14.95
CA ALA A 165 3.06 -33.90 -15.05
C ALA A 165 1.95 -34.96 -15.01
N THR A 166 0.76 -34.63 -14.47
CA THR A 166 -0.36 -35.58 -14.33
C THR A 166 -1.34 -35.51 -15.51
N ALA A 167 -1.11 -34.61 -16.47
CA ALA A 167 -1.96 -34.38 -17.64
C ALA A 167 -1.52 -35.17 -18.90
N ILE A 168 -0.70 -36.23 -18.74
CA ILE A 168 -0.23 -37.12 -19.81
C ILE A 168 -0.79 -38.53 -19.61
#